data_AF-A0A0C2CJN7-F1
#
_entry.id   AF-A0A0C2CJN7-F1
#
_cell.length_a   1.000
_cell.length_b   1.000
_cell.length_c   1.000
_cell.angle_alpha   90.00
_cell.angle_beta   90.00
_cell.angle_gamma   90.00
#
_symmetry.space_group_name_H-M   'P 1'
#
loop_
_entity.id
_entity.type
_entity.pdbx_description
1 polymer ?
#
loop_
_entity_poly.entity_id
_entity_poly.type
_entity_poly.pdbx_seq_one_letter_code
_entity_poly.pdbx_strand_id
1 'polypeptide(L)'
;MHVPKRSTLFLTDWMNMYEMKGPGEVLKAYYEFWLHSREEVLLEELGEKVVIRGLDKNGYLQVRSKSNPSKLFSVGDNGNTFDMMKGLIRHKVR
;
A
#
# COMPACT_ATOMS: atom_id res chain seq x y z
N MET A 1 -34.30 11.49 16.53
CA MET A 1 -33.77 11.11 15.20
C MET A 1 -32.28 10.87 15.35
N HIS A 2 -31.84 9.62 15.22
CA HIS A 2 -30.42 9.25 15.29
C HIS A 2 -29.85 9.38 13.88
N VAL A 3 -29.01 10.39 13.63
CA VAL A 3 -28.27 10.50 12.37
C VAL A 3 -27.16 9.45 12.41
N PRO A 4 -27.11 8.46 11.49
CA PRO A 4 -26.02 7.50 11.49
C PRO A 4 -24.70 8.26 11.25
N LYS A 5 -23.70 8.02 12.10
CA LYS A 5 -22.35 8.55 11.86
C LYS A 5 -21.86 7.97 10.53
N ARG A 6 -21.78 8.80 9.48
CA ARG A 6 -21.35 8.44 8.12
C ARG A 6 -20.04 7.63 8.05
N SER A 7 -19.21 7.66 9.10
CA SER A 7 -17.92 6.96 9.18
C SER A 7 -18.03 5.44 9.24
N THR A 8 -19.14 4.85 9.71
CA THR A 8 -19.26 3.39 9.78
C THR A 8 -19.60 2.76 8.42
N LEU A 9 -20.17 3.52 7.49
CA LEU A 9 -20.64 3.01 6.19
C LEU A 9 -19.50 2.55 5.29
N PHE A 10 -18.38 3.28 5.26
CA PHE A 10 -17.28 2.98 4.34
C PHE A 10 -16.64 1.62 4.62
N LEU A 11 -16.27 1.33 5.87
CA LEU A 11 -15.71 0.01 6.20
C LEU A 11 -16.72 -1.12 5.98
N THR A 12 -18.00 -0.89 6.30
CA THR A 12 -19.03 -1.90 6.01
C THR A 12 -19.22 -2.14 4.53
N ASP A 13 -19.11 -1.13 3.68
CA ASP A 13 -19.23 -1.28 2.23
C ASP A 13 -18.09 -2.12 1.65
N TRP A 14 -16.87 -1.94 2.17
CA TRP A 14 -15.70 -2.74 1.78
C TRP A 14 -15.80 -4.19 2.25
N MET A 15 -16.27 -4.42 3.48
CA MET A 15 -16.52 -5.77 3.98
C MET A 15 -17.62 -6.47 3.19
N ASN A 16 -18.72 -5.78 2.90
CA ASN A 16 -19.80 -6.31 2.06
C ASN A 16 -19.29 -6.66 0.65
N MET A 17 -18.46 -5.80 0.05
CA MET A 17 -17.84 -6.08 -1.25
C MET A 17 -16.95 -7.32 -1.19
N TYR A 18 -16.16 -7.46 -0.13
CA TYR A 18 -15.31 -8.63 0.09
C TYR A 18 -16.14 -9.91 0.20
N GLU A 19 -17.19 -9.91 1.04
CA GLU A 19 -18.04 -11.09 1.27
C GLU A 19 -18.83 -11.49 0.01
N MET A 20 -19.37 -10.50 -0.72
CA MET A 20 -20.23 -10.77 -1.87
C MET A 20 -19.47 -11.04 -3.18
N LYS A 21 -18.34 -10.37 -3.40
CA LYS A 21 -17.61 -10.38 -4.67
C LYS A 21 -16.17 -10.88 -4.57
N GLY A 22 -15.66 -11.04 -3.35
CA GLY A 22 -14.33 -11.55 -3.08
C GLY A 22 -13.22 -10.48 -3.05
N PRO A 23 -12.01 -10.88 -2.66
CA PRO A 23 -10.85 -10.00 -2.49
C PRO A 23 -10.43 -9.27 -3.78
N GLY A 24 -10.68 -9.87 -4.95
CA GLY A 24 -10.28 -9.29 -6.24
C GLY A 24 -10.99 -7.97 -6.57
N GLU A 25 -12.29 -7.88 -6.29
CA GLU A 25 -13.05 -6.64 -6.52
C GLU A 25 -12.66 -5.55 -5.52
N VAL A 26 -12.37 -5.93 -4.27
CA VAL A 26 -11.84 -5.01 -3.28
C VAL A 26 -10.50 -4.44 -3.73
N LEU A 27 -9.59 -5.31 -4.21
CA LEU A 27 -8.29 -4.89 -4.70
C LEU A 27 -8.40 -3.98 -5.93
N LYS A 28 -9.33 -4.30 -6.85
CA LYS A 28 -9.61 -3.47 -8.03
C LYS A 28 -10.09 -2.07 -7.61
N ALA A 29 -11.10 -1.99 -6.75
CA ALA A 29 -11.61 -0.71 -6.23
C ALA A 29 -10.50 0.05 -5.48
N TYR A 30 -9.64 -0.65 -4.74
CA TYR A 30 -8.48 -0.04 -4.09
C TYR A 30 -7.50 0.59 -5.08
N TYR A 31 -7.18 -0.10 -6.18
CA TYR A 31 -6.31 0.45 -7.22
C TYR A 31 -6.93 1.60 -8.02
N GLU A 32 -8.26 1.71 -8.11
CA GLU A 32 -8.91 2.87 -8.77
C GLU A 32 -8.56 4.20 -8.09
N PHE A 33 -8.32 4.18 -6.77
CA PHE A 33 -7.95 5.37 -5.99
C PHE A 33 -6.46 5.39 -5.60
N TRP A 34 -5.65 4.45 -6.10
CA TRP A 34 -4.23 4.34 -5.75
C TRP A 34 -3.39 5.42 -6.45
N LEU A 35 -2.77 6.29 -5.66
CA LEU A 35 -1.96 7.40 -6.18
C LEU A 35 -0.46 7.06 -6.34
N HIS A 36 0.02 5.96 -5.75
CA HIS A 36 1.46 5.70 -5.56
C HIS A 36 2.12 4.86 -6.65
N SER A 37 1.47 4.68 -7.80
CA SER A 37 2.03 3.81 -8.84
C SER A 37 3.28 4.45 -9.46
N ARG A 38 4.38 3.69 -9.53
CA ARG A 38 5.66 4.06 -10.17
C ARG A 38 6.49 5.13 -9.44
N GLU A 39 6.14 5.50 -8.22
CA GLU A 39 6.99 6.38 -7.41
C GLU A 39 8.33 5.69 -7.11
N GLU A 40 9.43 6.43 -7.30
CA GLU A 40 10.75 6.01 -6.87
C GLU A 40 10.90 6.33 -5.39
N VAL A 41 11.28 5.31 -4.62
CA VAL A 41 11.48 5.42 -3.19
C VAL A 41 12.80 4.81 -2.77
N LEU A 42 13.37 5.31 -1.67
CA LEU A 42 14.58 4.76 -1.08
C LEU A 42 14.19 3.85 0.09
N LEU A 43 14.63 2.59 0.03
CA LEU A 43 14.65 1.70 1.18
C LEU A 43 15.90 2.04 2.00
N GLU A 44 15.75 2.88 3.02
CA GLU A 44 16.89 3.46 3.75
C GLU A 44 17.82 2.41 4.36
N GLU A 45 17.27 1.36 4.99
CA GLU A 45 18.07 0.31 5.63
C GLU A 45 18.97 -0.45 4.64
N LEU A 46 18.53 -0.53 3.38
CA LEU A 46 19.25 -1.22 2.32
C LEU A 46 20.04 -0.27 1.42
N GLY A 47 19.87 1.05 1.57
CA GLY A 47 20.38 2.06 0.64
C GLY A 47 19.90 1.84 -0.81
N GLU A 48 18.77 1.16 -1.00
CA GLU A 48 18.32 0.70 -2.33
C GLU A 48 17.23 1.61 -2.87
N LYS A 49 17.43 2.12 -4.09
CA LYS A 49 16.38 2.82 -4.83
C LYS A 49 15.47 1.81 -5.50
N VAL A 50 14.19 1.89 -5.17
CA VAL A 50 13.15 0.98 -5.66
C VAL A 50 12.00 1.75 -6.27
N VAL A 51 11.17 1.06 -7.06
CA VAL A 51 9.96 1.61 -7.66
C VAL A 51 8.76 0.84 -7.17
N ILE A 52 7.71 1.55 -6.73
CA ILE A 52 6.46 0.93 -6.30
C ILE A 52 5.77 0.24 -7.49
N ARG A 53 5.38 -1.03 -7.28
CA ARG A 53 4.66 -1.85 -8.28
C ARG A 53 3.22 -2.11 -7.89
N GLY A 54 2.88 -2.03 -6.61
CA GLY A 54 1.55 -2.27 -6.08
C GLY A 54 1.61 -3.02 -4.76
N LEU A 55 0.69 -3.94 -4.56
CA LEU A 55 0.62 -4.86 -3.42
C LEU A 55 0.95 -6.28 -3.85
N ASP A 56 1.57 -7.05 -2.96
CA ASP A 56 1.75 -8.49 -3.13
C ASP A 56 0.49 -9.27 -2.73
N LYS A 57 0.56 -10.61 -2.84
CA LYS A 57 -0.56 -11.51 -2.52
C LYS A 57 -1.03 -11.44 -1.06
N ASN A 58 -0.21 -10.92 -0.15
CA ASN A 58 -0.52 -10.77 1.26
C ASN A 58 -0.98 -9.34 1.60
N GLY A 59 -1.02 -8.43 0.62
CA GLY A 59 -1.39 -7.03 0.81
C GLY A 59 -0.24 -6.11 1.23
N TYR A 60 1.02 -6.58 1.20
CA TYR A 60 2.18 -5.73 1.50
C TYR A 60 2.63 -4.93 0.28
N LEU A 61 3.24 -3.77 0.50
CA LEU A 61 3.74 -2.93 -0.58
C LEU A 61 4.85 -3.66 -1.34
N GLN A 62 4.61 -3.96 -2.61
CA GLN A 62 5.59 -4.57 -3.49
C GLN A 62 6.38 -3.50 -4.24
N VAL A 63 7.70 -3.57 -4.11
CA VAL A 63 8.64 -2.64 -4.74
C VAL A 63 9.72 -3.40 -5.50
N ARG A 64 10.25 -2.79 -6.57
CA ARG A 64 11.30 -3.38 -7.42
C ARG A 64 12.56 -2.54 -7.42
N SER A 65 13.72 -3.16 -7.23
CA SER A 65 15.00 -2.44 -7.33
C SER A 65 15.22 -1.82 -8.72
N LYS A 66 15.80 -0.62 -8.73
CA LYS A 66 16.29 0.03 -9.94
C LYS A 66 17.64 -0.51 -10.38
N SER A 67 18.49 -0.92 -9.45
CA SER A 67 19.83 -1.44 -9.75
C SER A 67 19.80 -2.91 -10.23
N ASN A 68 18.84 -3.69 -9.72
CA ASN A 68 18.63 -5.09 -10.09
C ASN A 68 17.12 -5.38 -10.32
N PRO A 69 16.62 -5.30 -11.56
CA PRO A 69 15.19 -5.46 -11.86
C PRO A 69 14.60 -6.84 -11.52
N SER A 70 15.43 -7.87 -11.29
CA SER A 70 14.97 -9.18 -10.83
C SER A 70 14.65 -9.22 -9.33
N LYS A 71 15.11 -8.22 -8.57
CA LYS A 71 14.93 -8.13 -7.13
C LYS A 71 13.64 -7.39 -6.78
N LEU A 72 12.68 -8.12 -6.21
CA LEU A 72 11.45 -7.62 -5.63
C LEU A 72 11.53 -7.65 -4.10
N PHE A 73 10.89 -6.69 -3.45
CA PHE A 73 10.74 -6.65 -2.00
C PHE A 73 9.28 -6.47 -1.65
N SER A 74 8.87 -7.07 -0.53
CA SER A 74 7.60 -6.81 0.12
C SER A 74 7.86 -6.03 1.40
N VAL A 75 7.23 -4.88 1.53
CA VAL A 75 7.44 -3.97 2.67
C VAL A 75 6.18 -3.99 3.55
N GLY A 76 6.35 -4.40 4.80
CA GLY A 76 5.30 -4.55 5.81
C GLY A 76 4.84 -3.23 6.43
N ASP A 77 3.80 -3.27 7.26
CA ASP A 77 3.29 -2.10 8.01
C ASP A 77 4.09 -1.81 9.29
N ASN A 78 5.01 -2.70 9.65
CA ASN A 78 5.91 -2.52 10.77
C ASN A 78 6.87 -1.35 10.50
N GLY A 79 6.50 -0.17 11.00
CA GLY A 79 7.41 0.96 11.14
C GLY A 79 7.60 1.82 9.90
N ASN A 80 7.05 1.51 8.72
CA ASN A 80 7.22 2.36 7.54
C ASN A 80 6.66 3.78 7.75
N THR A 81 7.48 4.77 7.43
CA THR A 81 7.13 6.19 7.39
C THR A 81 7.36 6.65 5.95
N PHE A 82 6.28 7.00 5.25
CA PHE A 82 6.38 7.54 3.88
C PHE A 82 6.38 9.07 3.92
N ASP A 83 7.54 9.69 3.64
CA ASP A 83 7.62 11.13 3.42
C ASP A 83 7.30 11.42 1.94
N MET A 84 6.05 11.77 1.66
CA MET A 84 5.55 12.03 0.31
C MET A 84 6.31 13.14 -0.42
N MET A 85 6.87 14.12 0.30
CA MET A 85 7.63 15.22 -0.31
C MET A 85 9.03 14.77 -0.76
N LYS A 86 9.52 13.66 -0.21
CA LYS A 86 10.87 13.14 -0.47
C LYS A 86 10.88 11.76 -1.11
N GLY A 87 9.73 11.11 -1.25
CA GLY A 87 9.62 9.71 -1.71
C GLY A 87 10.37 8.74 -0.80
N LEU A 88 10.51 9.00 0.51
CA LEU A 88 11.29 8.14 1.42
C LEU A 88 10.38 7.16 2.16
N ILE A 89 10.73 5.87 2.20
CA ILE A 89 10.12 4.88 3.11
C ILE A 89 11.14 4.54 4.20
N ARG A 90 10.88 4.95 5.45
CA ARG A 90 11.78 4.75 6.60
C ARG A 90 11.11 3.89 7.68
N HIS A 91 11.80 2.87 8.19
CA HIS A 91 11.34 2.12 9.37
C HIS A 91 11.51 2.96 10.65
N LYS A 92 10.49 3.03 11.51
CA LYS A 92 10.52 3.77 12.77
C LYS A 92 11.26 2.96 13.82
N VAL A 93 12.43 3.44 14.23
CA VAL A 93 13.21 2.85 15.32
C VAL A 93 12.45 3.07 16.64
N ARG A 94 12.24 2.00 17.41
CA ARG A 94 11.73 2.09 18.79
C ARG A 94 12.84 2.47 19.76
#